data_AF-A0A2T2SBQ4-F1
#
_entry.id   AF-A0A2T2SBQ4-F1
#
_cell.length_a   1.000
_cell.length_b   1.000
_cell.length_c   1.000
_cell.angle_alpha   90.00
_cell.angle_beta   90.00
_cell.angle_gamma   90.00
#
_symmetry.space_group_name_H-M   'P 1'
#
loop_
_entity.id
_entity.type
_entity.pdbx_description
1 polymer ?
#
loop_
_entity_poly.entity_id
_entity_poly.type
_entity_poly.pdbx_seq_one_letter_code
_entity_poly.pdbx_strand_id
1 'polypeptide(L)' 'GTYYHLGKLYERLDRTDDALDTYERGIEVAREQGAQKDLSELKDAKLKAEGIGLE' A
#
# COMPACT_ATOMS: atom_id res chain seq x y z
N GLY A 1 2.03 -4.84 -7.69
CA GLY A 1 0.74 -4.39 -8.29
C GLY A 1 0.67 -2.89 -8.54
N THR A 2 -0.25 -2.42 -9.40
CA THR A 2 -0.45 -0.99 -9.76
C THR A 2 -0.68 -0.09 -8.53
N TYR A 3 -1.49 -0.53 -7.58
CA TYR A 3 -1.75 0.20 -6.32
C TYR A 3 -0.48 0.39 -5.48
N TYR A 4 0.41 -0.60 -5.44
CA TYR A 4 1.67 -0.49 -4.71
C TYR A 4 2.54 0.63 -5.27
N HIS A 5 2.74 0.65 -6.59
CA HIS A 5 3.58 1.68 -7.21
C HIS A 5 2.96 3.08 -7.13
N LEU A 6 1.63 3.19 -7.22
CA LEU A 6 0.94 4.47 -7.03
C LEU A 6 1.08 4.99 -5.60
N GLY A 7 0.91 4.13 -4.58
CA GLY A 7 1.13 4.54 -3.19
C GLY A 7 2.59 4.95 -2.93
N LYS A 8 3.58 4.22 -3.47
CA LYS A 8 5.00 4.61 -3.37
C LYS A 8 5.28 5.95 -4.05
N LEU A 9 4.55 6.28 -5.11
CA LEU A 9 4.65 7.58 -5.77
C LEU A 9 4.07 8.68 -4.88
N TYR A 10 2.91 8.45 -4.26
CA TYR A 10 2.34 9.41 -3.31
C TYR A 10 3.23 9.66 -2.09
N GLU A 11 3.87 8.63 -1.53
CA GLU A 11 4.88 8.80 -0.47
C GLU A 11 6.02 9.73 -0.91
N ARG A 12 6.53 9.57 -2.14
CA ARG A 12 7.63 10.42 -2.67
C ARG A 12 7.20 11.87 -2.94
N LEU A 13 5.90 12.12 -2.98
CA LEU A 13 5.30 13.44 -3.17
C LEU A 13 4.84 14.06 -1.84
N ASP A 14 5.23 13.46 -0.70
CA ASP A 14 4.78 13.84 0.65
C ASP A 14 3.24 13.81 0.82
N ARG A 15 2.57 12.98 0.01
CA ARG A 15 1.12 12.77 0.02
C ARG A 15 0.78 11.47 0.74
N THR A 16 1.16 11.38 2.02
CA THR A 16 1.04 10.15 2.81
C THR A 16 -0.40 9.64 2.90
N ASP A 17 -1.39 10.52 3.09
CA ASP A 17 -2.79 10.13 3.18
C ASP A 17 -3.27 9.46 1.89
N ASP A 18 -2.93 10.03 0.73
CA ASP A 18 -3.25 9.43 -0.58
C ASP A 18 -2.55 8.07 -0.78
N ALA A 19 -1.35 7.90 -0.24
CA ALA A 19 -0.65 6.62 -0.28
C ALA A 19 -1.38 5.56 0.53
N LEU A 20 -1.83 5.91 1.74
CA LEU A 20 -2.57 5.01 2.63
C LEU A 20 -3.90 4.59 1.99
N ASP A 21 -4.69 5.54 1.47
CA ASP A 21 -5.95 5.26 0.78
C ASP A 21 -5.72 4.35 -0.44
N THR A 22 -4.64 4.59 -1.18
CA THR A 22 -4.28 3.77 -2.34
C THR A 22 -3.93 2.34 -1.93
N TYR A 23 -3.18 2.16 -0.83
CA TYR A 23 -2.85 0.82 -0.33
C TYR A 23 -4.07 0.08 0.18
N GLU A 24 -4.97 0.74 0.90
CA GLU A 24 -6.22 0.13 1.37
C GLU A 24 -7.05 -0.39 0.21
N ARG A 25 -7.25 0.45 -0.82
CA ARG A 25 -8.01 0.03 -2.01
C ARG A 25 -7.32 -1.11 -2.76
N GLY A 26 -6.00 -1.09 -2.84
CA GLY A 26 -5.24 -2.19 -3.42
C GLY A 26 -5.42 -3.49 -2.64
N ILE A 27 -5.47 -3.44 -1.31
CA ILE A 27 -5.63 -4.60 -0.42
C ILE A 27 -6.98 -5.26 -0.64
N GLU A 28 -8.05 -4.47 -0.77
CA GLU A 28 -9.39 -4.99 -1.08
C GLU A 28 -9.40 -5.74 -2.41
N VAL A 29 -8.88 -5.10 -3.47
CA VAL A 29 -8.81 -5.69 -4.81
C VAL A 29 -7.94 -6.95 -4.83
N ALA A 30 -6.77 -6.94 -4.17
CA ALA A 30 -5.88 -8.09 -4.10
C ALA A 30 -6.51 -9.26 -3.31
N ARG A 31 -7.28 -8.99 -2.26
CA ARG A 31 -8.05 -10.00 -1.53
C ARG A 31 -9.11 -10.65 -2.40
N GLU A 32 -9.90 -9.85 -3.11
CA GLU A 32 -10.95 -10.34 -4.01
C GLU A 32 -10.39 -11.22 -5.13
N GLN A 33 -9.21 -10.85 -5.65
CA GLN A 33 -8.55 -11.60 -6.73
C GLN A 33 -7.71 -12.79 -6.23
N GLY A 34 -7.57 -12.97 -4.91
CA GLY A 34 -6.69 -14.00 -4.34
C GLY A 34 -5.20 -13.78 -4.63
N ALA A 35 -4.79 -12.55 -4.95
CA ALA A 35 -3.43 -12.18 -5.32
C ALA A 35 -2.54 -12.03 -4.07
N GLN A 36 -2.14 -13.17 -3.48
CA GLN A 36 -1.42 -13.20 -2.19
C GLN A 36 -0.12 -12.39 -2.18
N LYS A 37 0.63 -12.39 -3.28
CA LYS A 37 1.87 -11.61 -3.38
C LYS A 37 1.61 -10.11 -3.29
N ASP A 38 0.69 -9.60 -4.11
CA ASP A 38 0.32 -8.19 -4.10
C ASP A 38 -0.29 -7.79 -2.75
N LEU A 39 -1.09 -8.66 -2.15
CA LEU A 39 -1.68 -8.44 -0.83
C LEU A 39 -0.62 -8.24 0.26
N SER A 40 0.43 -9.06 0.28
CA SER A 40 1.53 -8.91 1.23
C SER A 40 2.32 -7.62 0.98
N GLU A 41 2.68 -7.33 -0.27
CA GLU A 41 3.42 -6.10 -0.63
C GLU A 41 2.66 -4.83 -0.22
N LEU A 42 1.34 -4.80 -0.42
CA LEU A 42 0.50 -3.66 -0.06
C LEU A 42 0.34 -3.48 1.45
N LYS A 43 0.19 -4.57 2.21
CA LYS A 43 0.11 -4.52 3.68
C LYS A 43 1.42 -4.01 4.29
N ASP A 44 2.55 -4.51 3.81
CA ASP A 44 3.86 -4.09 4.29
C ASP A 44 4.12 -2.60 3.97
N ALA A 45 3.74 -2.17 2.75
CA ALA A 45 3.85 -0.77 2.36
C ALA A 45 2.97 0.15 3.22
N LYS A 46 1.72 -0.25 3.48
CA LYS A 46 0.80 0.50 4.34
C LYS A 46 1.35 0.64 5.76
N LEU A 47 1.77 -0.46 6.38
CA LEU A 47 2.32 -0.45 7.75
C LEU A 47 3.52 0.50 7.87
N LYS A 48 4.41 0.47 6.87
CA LYS A 48 5.55 1.37 6.81
C LYS A 48 5.14 2.83 6.66
N ALA A 49 4.15 3.11 5.82
CA ALA A 49 3.63 4.46 5.60
C ALA A 49 2.89 5.03 6.82
N GLU A 50 2.24 4.17 7.64
CA GLU A 50 1.62 4.55 8.91
C GLU A 50 2.65 4.88 10.01
N GLY A 51 3.95 4.66 9.76
CA GLY A 51 5.00 4.83 10.76
C GLY A 51 5.04 3.72 11.81
N ILE A 52 4.37 2.59 11.55
CA ILE A 52 4.35 1.39 12.42
C ILE A 52 5.42 0.37 11.96
N GLY A 53 6.40 0.82 11.16
CA GLY A 53 7.55 0.02 10.74
C GLY A 53 8.67 0.06 11.79
N LEU A 54 9.04 -1.11 12.31
CA LEU A 54 10.11 -1.36 13.29
C LEU A 54 11.38 -0.52 13.00
N GLU A 55 11.86 0.18 14.03
CA GLU A 55 13.28 0.59 14.15
C GLU A 55 14.21 -0.63 14.19
#